data_AF-A0A9P1GTW0-F1
#
_entry.id   AF-A0A9P1GTW0-F1
#
_cell.length_a   1.000
_cell.length_b   1.000
_cell.length_c   1.000
_cell.angle_alpha   90.00
_cell.angle_beta   90.00
_cell.angle_gamma   90.00
#
_symmetry.space_group_name_H-M   'P 1'
#
loop_
_entity.id
_entity.type
_entity.pdbx_description
1 polymer ?
#
loop_
_entity_poly.entity_id
_entity_poly.type
_entity_poly.pdbx_seq_one_letter_code
_entity_poly.pdbx_strand_id
1 'polypeptide(L)'
;MLHALAKHAGWSLAIACKGPRRPHRPRPLRLRLRPLDEALSRAVIDLSNRPYSVIDLGLRRERIGDLSCEMIPHCMQSFAQGARVTLHVDCIRGENDHHRAESAFKALAIAVRAATTKVAGREGEIPSTKGTLTA
;
A
#
# COMPACT_ATOMS: atom_id res chain seq x y z
N MET A 1 8.14 10.13 -7.10
CA MET A 1 7.05 9.16 -6.83
C MET A 1 7.58 7.76 -6.48
N LEU A 2 8.30 7.05 -7.37
CA LEU A 2 8.96 5.76 -7.05
C LEU A 2 9.91 5.79 -5.85
N HIS A 3 10.61 6.91 -5.65
CA HIS A 3 11.53 7.11 -4.52
C HIS A 3 10.79 7.12 -3.15
N ALA A 4 9.57 7.65 -3.10
CA ALA A 4 8.75 7.65 -1.89
C ALA A 4 8.22 6.24 -1.57
N LEU A 5 7.85 5.47 -2.61
CA LEU A 5 7.47 4.07 -2.47
C LEU A 5 8.64 3.26 -1.87
N ALA A 6 9.83 3.37 -2.45
CA ALA A 6 11.02 2.66 -1.96
C ALA A 6 11.39 3.06 -0.52
N LYS A 7 11.42 4.37 -0.22
CA LYS A 7 11.78 4.89 1.12
C LYS A 7 10.81 4.46 2.21
N HIS A 8 9.51 4.40 1.92
CA HIS A 8 8.47 4.10 2.93
C HIS A 8 8.03 2.64 2.97
N ALA A 9 8.27 1.86 1.91
CA ALA A 9 8.09 0.41 1.90
C ALA A 9 9.15 -0.31 2.75
N GLY A 10 10.27 0.35 3.06
CA GLY A 10 11.28 -0.19 3.97
C GLY A 10 12.09 -1.35 3.39
N TRP A 11 12.37 -1.32 2.08
CA TRP A 11 13.30 -2.27 1.46
C TRP A 11 14.74 -1.91 1.84
N SER A 12 15.18 -2.46 2.95
CA SER A 12 16.58 -2.50 3.36
C SER A 12 16.84 -3.90 3.90
N LEU A 13 17.67 -4.66 3.19
CA LEU A 13 18.09 -6.01 3.55
C LEU A 13 18.91 -5.94 4.85
N ALA A 14 18.32 -6.34 5.97
CA ALA A 14 19.06 -6.58 7.22
C ALA A 14 18.37 -7.68 8.04
N ILE A 15 19.09 -8.79 8.25
CA ILE A 15 18.73 -9.90 9.14
C ILE A 15 19.38 -9.62 10.51
N ALA A 16 18.62 -9.76 11.62
CA ALA A 16 19.14 -10.21 12.93
C ALA A 16 18.03 -10.53 13.98
N CYS A 17 18.20 -11.67 14.64
CA CYS A 17 17.55 -12.25 15.86
C CYS A 17 17.73 -11.36 17.12
N LYS A 18 17.16 -11.54 18.34
CA LYS A 18 16.20 -12.43 19.04
C LYS A 18 15.87 -11.71 20.38
N GLY A 19 14.67 -11.87 20.94
CA GLY A 19 14.35 -11.42 22.32
C GLY A 19 12.88 -11.66 22.70
N PRO A 20 12.55 -12.03 23.96
CA PRO A 20 11.23 -12.52 24.31
C PRO A 20 10.21 -11.38 24.34
N ARG A 21 9.12 -11.51 23.56
CA ARG A 21 8.06 -10.49 23.48
C ARG A 21 6.75 -11.03 24.09
N ARG A 22 6.18 -10.19 24.97
CA ARG A 22 4.91 -10.39 25.70
C ARG A 22 3.74 -10.76 24.77
N PRO A 23 2.69 -11.44 25.29
CA PRO A 23 1.61 -11.98 24.47
C PRO A 23 0.87 -10.87 23.70
N HIS A 24 0.79 -11.04 22.38
CA HIS A 24 0.25 -10.04 21.46
C HIS A 24 -1.28 -10.13 21.35
N ARG A 25 -1.98 -9.08 21.80
CA ARG A 25 -3.35 -8.79 21.33
C ARG A 25 -3.32 -8.54 19.81
N PRO A 26 -4.31 -9.02 19.04
CA PRO A 26 -4.43 -8.70 17.62
C PRO A 26 -4.50 -7.17 17.46
N ARG A 27 -3.59 -6.60 16.66
CA ARG A 27 -3.61 -5.15 16.39
C ARG A 27 -4.84 -4.85 15.53
N PRO A 28 -5.73 -3.93 15.94
CA PRO A 28 -6.85 -3.53 15.09
C PRO A 28 -6.31 -2.97 13.78
N LEU A 29 -7.00 -3.28 12.68
CA LEU A 29 -6.68 -2.80 11.33
C LEU A 29 -6.78 -1.26 11.30
N ARG A 30 -5.70 -0.56 11.67
CA ARG A 30 -5.68 0.90 11.60
C ARG A 30 -5.49 1.29 10.14
N LEU A 31 -6.56 1.73 9.49
CA LEU A 31 -6.48 2.46 8.24
C LEU A 31 -5.57 3.68 8.44
N ARG A 32 -4.45 3.71 7.71
CA ARG A 32 -3.44 4.76 7.81
C ARG A 32 -3.55 5.67 6.59
N LEU A 33 -4.15 6.85 6.79
CA LEU A 33 -4.20 7.91 5.79
C LEU A 33 -2.83 8.57 5.65
N ARG A 34 -2.52 9.13 4.47
CA ARG A 34 -1.29 9.86 4.21
C ARG A 34 -1.57 11.22 3.59
N PRO A 35 -1.09 12.30 4.23
CA PRO A 35 -1.18 13.62 3.64
C PRO A 35 0.04 13.94 2.77
N LEU A 36 -0.15 14.90 1.87
CA LEU A 36 0.89 15.80 1.40
C LEU A 36 0.24 17.18 1.27
N ASP A 37 0.65 18.12 2.11
CA ASP A 37 0.03 19.45 2.21
C ASP A 37 -1.51 19.36 2.28
N GLU A 38 -2.23 19.91 1.30
CA GLU A 38 -3.70 19.90 1.24
C GLU A 38 -4.29 18.55 0.78
N ALA A 39 -3.46 17.67 0.22
CA ALA A 39 -3.90 16.36 -0.25
C ALA A 39 -3.91 15.30 0.87
N LEU A 40 -4.89 14.41 0.84
CA LEU A 40 -5.02 13.30 1.79
C LEU A 40 -5.50 12.05 1.07
N SER A 41 -4.70 10.99 1.14
CA SER A 41 -4.99 9.71 0.48
C SER A 41 -5.04 8.54 1.44
N ARG A 42 -5.71 7.47 1.00
CA ARG A 42 -5.86 6.19 1.67
C ARG A 42 -5.45 5.07 0.72
N ALA A 43 -4.83 4.03 1.24
CA ALA A 43 -4.66 2.77 0.53
C ALA A 43 -5.00 1.59 1.44
N VAL A 44 -5.63 0.57 0.86
CA VAL A 44 -5.96 -0.70 1.51
C VAL A 44 -5.51 -1.81 0.57
N ILE A 45 -4.76 -2.77 1.10
CA ILE A 45 -4.26 -3.91 0.34
C ILE A 45 -4.61 -5.20 1.07
N ASP A 46 -5.07 -6.20 0.33
CA ASP A 46 -5.29 -7.57 0.78
C ASP A 46 -4.43 -8.52 -0.05
N LEU A 47 -3.60 -9.32 0.64
CA LEU A 47 -2.73 -10.34 0.04
C LEU A 47 -3.54 -11.61 -0.25
N SER A 48 -4.55 -11.44 -1.09
CA SER A 48 -5.67 -12.35 -1.27
C SER A 48 -5.48 -13.37 -2.39
N ASN A 49 -4.44 -13.21 -3.19
CA ASN A 49 -4.25 -13.86 -4.47
C ASN A 49 -5.37 -13.61 -5.50
N ARG A 50 -6.16 -12.54 -5.29
CA ARG A 50 -7.25 -12.10 -6.19
C ARG A 50 -6.90 -10.75 -6.80
N PRO A 51 -6.40 -10.74 -8.05
CA PRO A 51 -5.98 -9.51 -8.72
C PRO A 51 -7.20 -8.62 -9.00
N TYR A 52 -7.33 -7.55 -8.23
CA TYR A 52 -8.41 -6.57 -8.36
C TYR A 52 -7.94 -5.22 -7.88
N SER A 53 -8.40 -4.14 -8.50
CA SER A 53 -8.09 -2.80 -8.01
C SER A 53 -9.19 -1.78 -8.24
N VAL A 54 -9.29 -0.83 -7.31
CA VAL A 54 -10.11 0.37 -7.42
C VAL A 54 -9.22 1.55 -7.07
N ILE A 55 -8.95 2.42 -8.05
CA ILE A 55 -8.03 3.54 -7.90
C ILE A 55 -8.77 4.81 -8.27
N ASP A 56 -9.03 5.67 -7.28
CA ASP A 56 -9.67 6.97 -7.47
C ASP A 56 -8.79 8.08 -6.89
N LEU A 57 -8.08 8.79 -7.78
CA LEU A 57 -7.18 9.88 -7.40
C LEU A 57 -7.74 11.26 -7.75
N GLY A 58 -8.80 11.31 -8.55
CA GLY A 58 -9.38 12.54 -9.09
C GLY A 58 -8.38 13.51 -9.74
N LEU A 59 -7.33 12.99 -10.40
CA LEU A 59 -6.33 13.84 -11.06
C LEU A 59 -6.98 14.64 -12.20
N ARG A 60 -6.66 15.93 -12.31
CA ARG A 60 -7.30 16.84 -13.27
C ARG A 60 -6.38 17.26 -14.42
N ARG A 61 -5.08 17.34 -14.16
CA ARG A 61 -4.04 17.69 -15.13
C ARG A 61 -3.79 16.54 -16.08
N GLU A 62 -3.32 16.86 -17.28
CA GLU A 62 -2.88 15.86 -18.25
C GLU A 62 -1.53 15.23 -17.85
N ARG A 63 -0.62 16.03 -17.26
CA ARG A 63 0.74 15.58 -16.90
C ARG A 63 1.24 16.19 -15.59
N ILE A 64 2.09 15.44 -14.89
CA ILE A 64 2.92 15.88 -13.76
C ILE A 64 4.39 15.68 -14.14
N GLY A 65 5.07 16.78 -14.49
CA GLY A 65 6.38 16.70 -15.13
C GLY A 65 6.27 15.93 -16.45
N ASP A 66 7.14 14.94 -16.65
CA ASP A 66 7.13 14.11 -17.86
C ASP A 66 6.14 12.93 -17.80
N LEU A 67 5.47 12.69 -16.67
CA LEU A 67 4.54 11.57 -16.51
C LEU A 67 3.10 11.98 -16.88
N SER A 68 2.47 11.23 -17.79
CA SER A 68 1.02 11.34 -18.05
C SER A 68 0.24 10.95 -16.79
N CYS A 69 -0.73 11.76 -16.39
CA CYS A 69 -1.51 11.54 -15.17
C CYS A 69 -2.30 10.22 -15.22
N GLU A 70 -2.73 9.78 -16.40
CA GLU A 70 -3.42 8.51 -16.60
C GLU A 70 -2.54 7.29 -16.23
N MET A 71 -1.22 7.43 -16.33
CA MET A 71 -0.28 6.36 -16.03
C MET A 71 -0.12 6.11 -14.54
N ILE A 72 -0.53 7.06 -13.70
CA ILE A 72 -0.47 6.93 -12.24
C ILE A 72 -1.45 5.86 -11.74
N PRO A 73 -2.77 5.94 -12.01
CA PRO A 73 -3.68 4.86 -11.65
C PRO A 73 -3.36 3.56 -12.42
N HIS A 74 -2.97 3.64 -13.71
CA HIS A 74 -2.58 2.46 -14.47
C HIS A 74 -1.41 1.71 -13.81
N CYS A 75 -0.39 2.42 -13.31
CA CYS A 75 0.73 1.81 -12.59
C CYS A 75 0.26 1.05 -11.34
N MET A 76 -0.68 1.62 -10.56
CA MET A 76 -1.23 0.95 -9.38
C MET A 76 -2.09 -0.26 -9.74
N GLN A 77 -2.85 -0.18 -10.84
CA GLN A 77 -3.62 -1.31 -11.38
C GLN A 77 -2.68 -2.44 -11.84
N SER A 78 -1.63 -2.12 -12.62
CA SER A 78 -0.61 -3.07 -13.05
C SER A 78 0.10 -3.72 -11.85
N PHE A 79 0.40 -2.94 -10.80
CA PHE A 79 0.96 -3.47 -9.55
C PHE A 79 0.01 -4.46 -8.89
N ALA A 80 -1.29 -4.15 -8.78
CA ALA A 80 -2.27 -5.05 -8.19
C ALA A 80 -2.38 -6.37 -8.96
N GLN A 81 -2.36 -6.31 -10.29
CA GLN A 81 -2.43 -7.51 -11.14
C GLN A 81 -1.14 -8.34 -11.06
N GLY A 82 0.02 -7.70 -11.17
CA GLY A 82 1.32 -8.38 -11.10
C GLY A 82 1.60 -9.00 -9.74
N ALA A 83 1.20 -8.34 -8.65
CA ALA A 83 1.34 -8.86 -7.29
C ALA A 83 0.20 -9.81 -6.88
N ARG A 84 -0.84 -9.96 -7.71
CA ARG A 84 -2.06 -10.75 -7.43
C ARG A 84 -2.74 -10.35 -6.12
N VAL A 85 -2.89 -9.05 -5.88
CA VAL A 85 -3.50 -8.50 -4.67
C VAL A 85 -4.81 -7.79 -4.98
N THR A 86 -5.65 -7.65 -3.96
CA THR A 86 -6.79 -6.73 -4.03
C THR A 86 -6.35 -5.38 -3.47
N LEU A 87 -6.43 -4.32 -4.27
CA LEU A 87 -5.92 -2.99 -3.93
C LEU A 87 -6.98 -1.89 -4.08
N HIS A 88 -7.19 -1.11 -3.03
CA HIS A 88 -8.00 0.11 -3.08
C HIS A 88 -7.13 1.32 -2.76
N VAL A 89 -7.16 2.35 -3.59
CA VAL A 89 -6.46 3.62 -3.35
C VAL A 89 -7.39 4.77 -3.66
N ASP A 90 -7.63 5.63 -2.66
CA ASP A 90 -8.50 6.80 -2.78
C ASP A 90 -7.72 8.07 -2.39
N CYS A 91 -7.81 9.11 -3.20
CA CYS A 91 -7.45 10.48 -2.80
C CYS A 91 -8.70 11.20 -2.31
N ILE A 92 -8.85 11.31 -0.98
CA ILE A 92 -10.04 11.83 -0.32
C ILE A 92 -10.23 13.34 -0.58
N ARG A 93 -9.11 14.08 -0.62
CA ARG A 93 -9.08 15.52 -0.92
C ARG A 93 -7.69 15.91 -1.44
N GLY A 94 -7.60 17.09 -2.04
CA GLY A 94 -6.37 17.70 -2.54
C GLY A 94 -6.67 18.67 -3.67
N GLU A 95 -5.79 19.59 -3.98
CA GLU A 95 -5.98 20.53 -5.10
C GLU A 95 -4.87 20.36 -6.14
N ASN A 96 -3.65 20.11 -5.70
CA ASN A 96 -2.51 19.88 -6.55
C ASN A 96 -2.36 18.39 -6.89
N ASP A 97 -2.37 18.05 -8.17
CA ASP A 97 -2.26 16.65 -8.61
C ASP A 97 -0.93 15.98 -8.27
N HIS A 98 0.16 16.74 -8.13
CA HIS A 98 1.41 16.22 -7.59
C HIS A 98 1.21 15.73 -6.15
N HIS A 99 0.50 16.52 -5.34
CA HIS A 99 0.24 16.22 -3.94
C HIS A 99 -0.72 15.04 -3.80
N ARG A 100 -1.77 15.00 -4.62
CA ARG A 100 -2.69 13.86 -4.73
C ARG A 100 -1.95 12.57 -5.08
N ALA A 101 -1.14 12.59 -6.14
CA ALA A 101 -0.38 11.42 -6.57
C ALA A 101 0.65 10.97 -5.53
N GLU A 102 1.45 11.88 -4.97
CA GLU A 102 2.47 11.51 -3.99
C GLU A 102 1.87 10.99 -2.68
N SER A 103 0.79 11.63 -2.19
CA SER A 103 0.10 11.16 -0.99
C SER A 103 -0.48 9.75 -1.19
N ALA A 104 -1.00 9.44 -2.38
CA ALA A 104 -1.49 8.10 -2.74
C ALA A 104 -0.37 7.04 -2.75
N PHE A 105 0.78 7.34 -3.36
CA PHE A 105 1.94 6.44 -3.30
C PHE A 105 2.48 6.24 -1.88
N LYS A 106 2.50 7.30 -1.05
CA LYS A 106 2.84 7.19 0.38
C LYS A 106 1.88 6.29 1.13
N ALA A 107 0.58 6.39 0.84
CA ALA A 107 -0.44 5.55 1.43
C ALA A 107 -0.23 4.08 1.03
N LEU A 108 -0.03 3.81 -0.25
CA LEU A 108 0.26 2.47 -0.79
C LEU A 108 1.50 1.85 -0.14
N ALA A 109 2.61 2.59 -0.06
CA ALA A 109 3.86 2.10 0.53
C ALA A 109 3.67 1.60 1.98
N ILE A 110 2.86 2.32 2.75
CA ILE A 110 2.58 1.97 4.14
C ILE A 110 1.60 0.81 4.24
N ALA A 111 0.60 0.74 3.36
CA ALA A 111 -0.33 -0.38 3.29
C ALA A 111 0.43 -1.68 2.97
N VAL A 112 1.32 -1.64 1.96
CA VAL A 112 2.20 -2.78 1.60
C VAL A 112 3.10 -3.16 2.76
N ARG A 113 3.76 -2.19 3.40
CA ARG A 113 4.62 -2.47 4.56
C ARG A 113 3.83 -3.12 5.70
N ALA A 114 2.63 -2.63 5.98
CA ALA A 114 1.78 -3.20 7.01
C ALA A 114 1.34 -4.64 6.68
N ALA A 115 0.94 -4.90 5.44
CA ALA A 115 0.50 -6.21 4.98
C ALA A 115 1.62 -7.26 4.92
N THR A 116 2.86 -6.83 4.67
CA THR A 116 4.05 -7.71 4.60
C THR A 116 4.82 -7.81 5.92
N THR A 117 4.44 -7.04 6.94
CA THR A 117 5.09 -7.11 8.26
C THR A 117 4.70 -8.43 8.95
N LYS A 118 5.71 -9.25 9.29
CA LYS A 118 5.52 -10.46 10.08
C LYS A 118 4.87 -10.15 11.44
N VAL A 119 3.84 -10.88 11.79
CA VAL A 119 3.19 -10.80 13.10
C VAL A 119 3.91 -11.76 14.03
N ALA A 120 4.57 -11.22 15.05
CA ALA A 120 5.26 -12.03 16.06
C ALA A 120 4.26 -12.92 16.80
N GLY A 121 4.58 -14.21 16.92
CA GLY A 121 3.72 -15.23 17.52
C GLY A 121 2.67 -15.84 16.59
N ARG A 122 2.71 -15.51 15.29
CA ARG A 122 1.89 -16.15 14.23
C ARG A 122 2.76 -16.61 13.07
N GLU A 123 4.02 -16.93 13.35
CA GLU A 123 4.96 -17.39 12.34
C GLU A 123 4.47 -18.70 11.70
N GLY A 124 4.31 -18.71 10.37
CA GLY A 124 3.88 -19.89 9.62
C GLY A 124 2.36 -20.07 9.54
N GLU A 125 1.56 -19.26 10.23
CA GLU A 125 0.11 -19.27 10.06
C GLU A 125 -0.29 -18.70 8.70
N ILE A 126 -1.19 -19.41 8.00
CA ILE A 126 -1.81 -18.90 6.78
C ILE A 126 -3.03 -18.06 7.20
N PRO A 127 -3.05 -16.73 6.95
CA PRO A 127 -4.14 -15.86 7.36
C PRO A 127 -5.34 -15.98 6.39
N SER A 128 -5.88 -17.20 6.25
CA SER A 128 -7.01 -17.53 5.39
C SER A 128 -7.87 -18.58 6.07
N THR A 129 -9.19 -18.35 6.15
CA THR A 129 -10.15 -19.36 6.65
C THR A 129 -10.20 -20.60 5.77
N LYS A 130 -9.76 -20.49 4.51
CA LYS A 130 -9.65 -21.62 3.57
C LYS A 130 -8.37 -22.43 3.74
N GLY A 131 -7.47 -22.03 4.66
CA GLY A 131 -6.21 -22.72 4.91
C GLY A 131 -5.18 -22.62 3.78
N THR A 132 -5.49 -21.92 2.67
CA THR A 132 -4.59 -21.71 1.55
C THR A 132 -4.71 -20.29 0.97
N LEU A 133 -3.62 -19.84 0.35
CA LEU A 133 -3.48 -18.62 -0.46
C LEU A 133 -2.83 -18.97 -1.82
N THR A 134 -3.19 -20.11 -2.41
CA THR A 134 -2.71 -20.56 -3.72
C THR A 134 -3.58 -20.05 -4.86
N ALA A 135 -3.02 -20.10 -6.08
CA ALA A 135 -3.69 -19.76 -7.34
C ALA A 135 -4.64 -20.86 -7.80
#